data_AF-A0A0F9R9C6-F1
#
_entry.id   AF-A0A0F9R9C6-F1
#
_cell.length_a   1.000
_cell.length_b   1.000
_cell.length_c   1.000
_cell.angle_alpha   90.00
_cell.angle_beta   90.00
_cell.angle_gamma   90.00
#
_symmetry.space_group_name_H-M   'P 1'
#
loop_
_entity.id
_entity.type
_entity.pdbx_description
1 polymer ?
#
loop_
_entity_poly.entity_id
_entity_poly.type
_entity_poly.pdbx_seq_one_letter_code
_entity_poly.pdbx_strand_id
1 'polypeptide(L)' 'MDIVANFQNMFGLNLTSYEKMVDKAMKEIQDELTEKDVILKWFRYEITQLNRGALSITLYGEEEE' A
#
# COMPACT_ATOMS: atom_id res chain seq x y z
N MET A 1 13.46 6.67 -2.85
CA MET A 1 12.64 7.63 -2.07
C MET A 1 11.49 8.12 -2.96
N ASP A 2 10.87 7.20 -3.74
CA ASP A 2 10.15 7.56 -4.97
C ASP A 2 8.69 7.10 -5.01
N ILE A 3 8.24 6.31 -4.04
CA ILE A 3 6.85 5.83 -3.99
C ILE A 3 5.92 6.93 -3.47
N VAL A 4 6.39 7.74 -2.52
CA VAL A 4 5.64 8.90 -1.99
C VAL A 4 5.47 9.98 -3.06
N ALA A 5 6.44 10.14 -3.97
CA ALA A 5 6.41 11.16 -5.01
C ALA A 5 5.33 10.89 -6.09
N ASN A 6 5.05 9.62 -6.43
CA ASN A 6 3.94 9.30 -7.34
C ASN A 6 2.56 9.41 -6.67
N PHE A 7 2.49 9.29 -5.34
CA PHE A 7 1.27 9.54 -4.60
C PHE A 7 1.01 11.04 -4.39
N GLN A 8 2.05 11.88 -4.34
CA GLN A 8 1.94 13.34 -4.18
C GLN A 8 1.05 14.04 -5.22
N ASN A 9 0.91 13.48 -6.42
CA ASN A 9 0.03 14.01 -7.45
C ASN A 9 -1.48 13.73 -7.22
N MET A 10 -1.86 12.92 -6.23
CA MET A 10 -3.27 12.62 -5.89
C MET A 10 -3.78 13.30 -4.61
N PHE A 11 -2.93 13.95 -3.80
CA PHE A 11 -3.36 14.53 -2.50
C PHE A 11 -4.02 15.92 -2.58
N GLY A 12 -4.31 16.40 -3.79
CA GLY A 12 -5.01 17.66 -3.98
C GLY A 12 -6.53 17.45 -4.05
N LEU A 13 -7.21 17.60 -2.90
CA LEU A 13 -8.66 17.81 -2.76
C LEU A 13 -9.55 16.55 -2.90
N ASN A 14 -10.03 16.04 -1.76
CA ASN A 14 -11.02 14.96 -1.59
C ASN A 14 -10.60 13.57 -2.09
N LEU A 15 -9.82 12.84 -1.27
CA LEU A 15 -9.64 11.40 -1.45
C LEU A 15 -11.02 10.71 -1.50
N THR A 16 -11.27 10.03 -2.60
CA THR A 16 -12.44 9.17 -2.81
C THR A 16 -12.46 8.04 -1.78
N SER A 17 -13.63 7.45 -1.52
CA SER A 17 -13.73 6.31 -0.58
C SER A 17 -12.80 5.15 -0.97
N TYR A 18 -12.54 4.98 -2.27
CA TYR A 18 -11.60 3.99 -2.80
C TYR A 18 -10.16 4.29 -2.38
N GLU A 19 -9.69 5.53 -2.59
CA GLU A 19 -8.32 5.90 -2.21
C GLU A 19 -8.10 5.80 -0.71
N LYS A 20 -9.10 6.15 0.11
CA LYS A 20 -9.05 5.95 1.57
C LYS A 20 -8.93 4.48 1.96
N MET A 21 -9.61 3.58 1.25
CA MET A 21 -9.50 2.14 1.49
C MET A 21 -8.11 1.62 1.12
N VAL A 22 -7.57 2.08 -0.01
CA VAL A 22 -6.23 1.70 -0.46
C VAL A 22 -5.16 2.22 0.51
N ASP A 23 -5.22 3.49 0.88
CA ASP A 23 -4.30 4.13 1.82
C ASP A 23 -4.30 3.41 3.19
N LYS A 24 -5.51 3.11 3.71
CA LYS A 24 -5.66 2.37 4.96
C LYS A 24 -5.02 0.97 4.87
N ALA A 25 -5.29 0.21 3.82
CA ALA A 25 -4.75 -1.14 3.67
C ALA A 25 -3.22 -1.15 3.47
N MET A 26 -2.68 -0.20 2.71
CA MET A 26 -1.22 -0.04 2.57
C MET A 26 -0.56 0.33 3.90
N LYS A 27 -1.21 1.18 4.70
CA LYS A 27 -0.73 1.53 6.03
C LYS A 27 -0.72 0.32 6.98
N GLU A 28 -1.79 -0.48 6.99
CA GLU A 28 -1.86 -1.70 7.80
C GLU A 28 -0.71 -2.68 7.45
N ILE A 29 -0.42 -2.85 6.16
CA ILE A 29 0.72 -3.66 5.71
C ILE A 29 2.05 -3.08 6.21
N GLN A 30 2.24 -1.76 6.10
CA GLN A 30 3.47 -1.11 6.54
C GLN A 30 3.66 -1.21 8.07
N ASP A 31 2.59 -1.02 8.84
CA ASP A 31 2.59 -1.16 10.29
C ASP A 31 2.97 -2.59 10.69
N GLU A 32 2.47 -3.61 9.98
CA GLU A 32 2.82 -5.03 10.20
C GLU A 32 4.30 -5.32 9.88
N LEU A 33 4.83 -4.79 8.76
CA LEU A 33 6.26 -4.93 8.43
C LEU A 33 7.14 -4.30 9.51
N THR A 34 6.76 -3.12 9.99
CA THR A 34 7.49 -2.42 11.06
C THR A 34 7.40 -3.15 12.39
N GLU A 35 6.25 -3.70 12.77
CA GLU A 35 6.10 -4.52 13.98
C GLU A 35 6.97 -5.77 13.94
N LYS A 36 7.14 -6.36 12.74
CA LYS A 36 7.96 -7.55 12.52
C LYS A 36 9.44 -7.26 12.25
N ASP A 37 9.84 -5.99 12.23
CA ASP A 37 11.19 -5.55 11.86
C ASP A 37 11.67 -6.09 10.49
N VAL A 38 10.73 -6.28 9.56
CA VAL A 38 11.01 -6.80 8.21
C VAL A 38 11.40 -5.63 7.31
N ILE A 39 12.63 -5.67 6.81
CA ILE A 39 13.13 -4.75 5.79
C ILE A 39 13.10 -5.49 4.45
N LEU A 40 12.52 -4.87 3.43
CA LEU A 40 12.39 -5.48 2.10
C LEU A 40 13.39 -4.86 1.13
N LYS A 41 14.25 -5.70 0.55
CA LYS A 41 15.22 -5.32 -0.49
C LYS A 41 14.52 -4.86 -1.78
N TRP A 42 13.42 -5.53 -2.12
CA TRP A 42 12.49 -5.06 -3.14
C TRP A 42 11.07 -5.42 -2.71
N PHE A 43 10.11 -4.64 -3.19
CA PHE A 43 8.70 -4.92 -2.96
C PHE A 43 7.81 -4.42 -4.09
N ARG A 44 6.63 -5.02 -4.18
CA ARG A 44 5.57 -4.66 -5.13
C ARG A 44 4.21 -4.88 -4.50
N TYR A 45 3.36 -3.86 -4.61
CA TYR A 45 1.94 -3.97 -4.31
C TYR A 45 1.17 -4.44 -5.54
N GLU A 46 0.23 -5.35 -5.33
CA GLU A 46 -0.78 -5.76 -6.29
C GLU A 46 -2.16 -5.47 -5.72
N ILE A 47 -2.93 -4.65 -6.43
CA ILE A 47 -4.29 -4.26 -6.03
C ILE A 47 -5.25 -4.96 -6.97
N THR A 48 -6.06 -5.85 -6.41
CA THR A 48 -7.12 -6.56 -7.14
C THR A 48 -8.48 -6.06 -6.67
N GLN A 49 -9.27 -5.49 -7.59
CA GLN A 49 -10.65 -5.17 -7.30
C GLN A 49 -11.48 -6.46 -7.25
N LEU A 50 -12.24 -6.61 -6.17
CA LEU A 50 -13.16 -7.72 -5.96
C LEU A 50 -14.60 -7.24 -6.22
N ASN A 51 -15.53 -8.18 -6.09
CA ASN A 51 -16.95 -7.86 -6.23
C ASN A 51 -17.44 -6.96 -5.08
N ARG A 52 -18.48 -6.17 -5.36
CA ARG A 52 -19.22 -5.35 -4.37
C ARG A 52 -18.37 -4.28 -3.67
N GLY A 53 -17.38 -3.72 -4.38
CA GLY A 53 -16.55 -2.64 -3.84
C GLY A 53 -15.50 -3.08 -2.83
N ALA A 54 -15.29 -4.40 -2.67
CA ALA A 54 -14.15 -4.93 -1.95
C ALA A 54 -12.89 -4.86 -2.81
N LEU A 55 -11.73 -4.80 -2.17
CA LEU A 55 -10.42 -4.87 -2.82
C LEU A 55 -9.48 -5.74 -2.00
N SER A 56 -8.55 -6.38 -2.68
CA SER A 56 -7.42 -7.10 -2.08
C SER A 56 -6.14 -6.34 -2.41
N ILE A 57 -5.31 -6.07 -1.40
CA ILE A 57 -3.96 -5.58 -1.61
C ILE A 57 -3.00 -6.65 -1.13
N THR A 58 -2.12 -7.09 -2.04
CA THR A 58 -1.09 -8.09 -1.76
C THR A 58 0.27 -7.42 -1.88
N LEU A 59 1.11 -7.59 -0.87
CA LEU A 59 2.50 -7.19 -0.91
C LEU A 59 3.37 -8.40 -1.26
N TYR A 60 4.14 -8.29 -2.32
CA TYR A 60 5.22 -9.21 -2.65
C TYR A 60 6.56 -8.53 -2.37
N GLY A 61 7.54 -9.26 -1.88
CA GLY A 61 8.88 -8.74 -1.65
C GLY A 61 9.87 -9.83 -1.29
N GLU A 62 11.14 -9.43 -1.27
CA GLU A 62 12.25 -10.22 -0.73
C GLU A 62 12.81 -9.48 0.47
N GLU A 63 12.88 -10.19 1.59
CA GLU A 63 13.46 -9.67 2.83
C GLU A 63 14.97 -9.44 2.65
N GLU A 64 15.47 -8.35 3.23
CA GLU A 64 16.89 -8.05 3.33
C GLU A 64 17.45 -8.85 4.52
N GLU A 65 18.27 -9.88 4.24
CA GLU A 65 18.98 -10.69 5.25
C GLU A 65 20.01 -9.90 6.05
#